data_AF-A0A528U0V0-F1
#
_entry.id   AF-A0A528U0V0-F1
#
_cell.length_a   1.000
_cell.length_b   1.000
_cell.length_c   1.000
_cell.angle_alpha   90.00
_cell.angle_beta   90.00
_cell.angle_gamma   90.00
#
_symmetry.space_group_name_H-M   'P 1'
#
loop_
_entity.id
_entity.type
_entity.pdbx_description
1 polymer ?
#
loop_
_entity_poly.entity_id
_entity_poly.type
_entity_poly.pdbx_seq_one_letter_code
_entity_poly.pdbx_strand_id
1 'polypeptide(L)'
;MSGSTDPDAQVFETARKALAGNARLRREIEATRTERPKGDGTPRLAWLPDLDRIRRVVVKNARGHAFHELGQPMLEEPDDILIVPLEVIDEERLAEFLTVDLGSAWPEVGSRLLQRMYEGIDMADGWIIVQPGIYVFAVIETDGVTVRSIIREYLLTEVSWR
;
A
#
# COMPACT_ATOMS: atom_id res chain seq x y z
N MET A 1 2.24 -14.92 3.04
CA MET A 1 3.49 -14.58 3.77
C MET A 1 3.99 -15.81 4.52
N SER A 2 5.28 -15.90 4.86
CA SER A 2 5.88 -17.09 5.51
C SER A 2 5.85 -17.08 7.05
N GLY A 3 5.60 -15.93 7.67
CA GLY A 3 5.61 -15.80 9.14
C GLY A 3 6.98 -16.01 9.80
N SER A 4 8.06 -15.88 9.04
CA SER A 4 9.44 -16.11 9.48
C SER A 4 10.37 -15.00 8.98
N THR A 5 11.49 -14.76 9.67
CA THR A 5 12.58 -13.90 9.19
C THR A 5 13.72 -14.69 8.55
N ASP A 6 13.63 -16.01 8.50
CA ASP A 6 14.53 -16.87 7.75
C ASP A 6 14.40 -16.58 6.24
N PRO A 7 15.47 -16.18 5.54
CA PRO A 7 15.45 -15.98 4.10
C PRO A 7 14.94 -17.20 3.33
N ASP A 8 15.34 -18.40 3.70
CA ASP A 8 15.02 -19.61 2.94
C ASP A 8 13.57 -20.07 3.16
N ALA A 9 12.92 -19.55 4.20
CA ALA A 9 11.49 -19.73 4.43
C ALA A 9 10.62 -18.72 3.66
N GLN A 10 11.19 -17.72 2.97
CA GLN A 10 10.41 -16.69 2.28
C GLN A 10 9.77 -17.19 0.99
N VAL A 11 8.48 -16.88 0.81
CA VAL A 11 7.71 -17.23 -0.40
C VAL A 11 8.12 -16.37 -1.61
N PHE A 12 8.60 -15.13 -1.38
CA PHE A 12 8.90 -14.19 -2.44
C PHE A 12 10.39 -13.87 -2.51
N GLU A 13 10.94 -13.90 -3.73
CA GLU A 13 12.36 -13.69 -3.98
C GLU A 13 12.89 -12.33 -3.48
N THR A 14 12.09 -11.26 -3.61
CA THR A 14 12.49 -9.93 -3.12
C THR A 14 12.63 -9.91 -1.59
N ALA A 15 11.74 -10.59 -0.87
CA ALA A 15 11.81 -10.71 0.59
C ALA A 15 13.02 -11.57 1.00
N ARG A 16 13.25 -12.69 0.31
CA ARG A 16 14.44 -13.54 0.50
C ARG A 16 15.72 -12.74 0.35
N LYS A 17 15.89 -12.02 -0.77
CA LYS A 17 17.06 -11.18 -1.04
C LYS A 17 17.24 -10.09 0.02
N ALA A 18 16.16 -9.42 0.43
CA ALA A 18 16.22 -8.36 1.44
C ALA A 18 16.68 -8.89 2.81
N LEU A 19 16.14 -10.02 3.26
CA LEU A 19 16.48 -10.64 4.55
C LEU A 19 17.85 -11.33 4.53
N ALA A 20 18.26 -11.89 3.39
CA ALA A 20 19.60 -12.46 3.21
C ALA A 20 20.68 -11.37 3.21
N GLY A 21 20.45 -10.27 2.49
CA GLY A 21 21.41 -9.17 2.34
C GLY A 21 21.50 -8.21 3.53
N ASN A 22 20.58 -8.30 4.50
CA ASN A 22 20.52 -7.36 5.62
C ASN A 22 20.24 -8.05 6.97
N ALA A 23 21.31 -8.52 7.62
CA ALA A 23 21.21 -9.16 8.94
C ALA A 23 20.68 -8.24 10.04
N ARG A 24 20.87 -6.91 9.92
CA ARG A 24 20.31 -5.94 10.86
C ARG A 24 18.79 -5.90 10.73
N LEU A 25 18.26 -5.75 9.52
CA LEU A 25 16.82 -5.78 9.23
C LEU A 25 16.19 -7.08 9.74
N ARG A 26 16.84 -8.22 9.50
CA ARG A 26 16.36 -9.53 9.97
C ARG A 26 16.20 -9.55 11.49
N ARG A 27 17.21 -9.10 12.23
CA ARG A 27 17.16 -9.00 13.70
C ARG A 27 16.10 -8.01 14.19
N GLU A 28 15.97 -6.87 13.53
CA GLU A 28 14.96 -5.85 13.88
C GLU A 28 13.54 -6.41 13.72
N ILE A 29 13.26 -7.15 12.64
CA ILE A 29 11.94 -7.80 12.46
C ILE A 29 11.78 -8.92 13.49
N GLU A 30 12.76 -9.82 13.66
CA GLU A 30 12.67 -10.93 14.62
C GLU A 30 12.38 -10.44 16.05
N ALA A 31 12.94 -9.28 16.43
CA ALA A 31 12.71 -8.68 17.73
C ALA A 31 11.26 -8.21 17.96
N THR A 32 10.45 -8.06 16.91
CA THR A 32 9.02 -7.70 17.05
C THR A 32 8.09 -8.90 17.12
N ARG A 33 8.65 -10.11 17.05
CA ARG A 33 7.94 -11.36 17.25
C ARG A 33 7.38 -11.42 18.68
N THR A 34 6.08 -11.66 18.78
CA THR A 34 5.37 -11.87 20.03
C THR A 34 4.62 -13.19 19.96
N GLU A 35 4.61 -13.94 21.06
CA GLU A 35 3.79 -15.14 21.22
C GLU A 35 2.67 -14.80 22.19
N ARG A 36 1.43 -14.84 21.70
CA ARG A 36 0.24 -14.64 22.53
C ARG A 36 -0.53 -15.95 22.67
N PRO A 37 -0.98 -16.35 23.85
CA PRO A 37 -1.87 -17.50 23.98
C PRO A 37 -3.18 -17.22 23.24
N LYS A 38 -3.65 -18.19 22.45
CA LYS A 38 -5.02 -18.24 21.94
C LYS A 38 -5.99 -18.57 23.08
N GLY A 39 -7.29 -18.40 22.84
CA GLY A 39 -8.34 -18.79 23.78
C GLY A 39 -8.35 -20.28 24.15
N ASP A 40 -7.69 -21.14 23.37
CA ASP A 40 -7.50 -22.57 23.63
C ASP A 40 -6.14 -22.91 24.30
N GLY A 41 -5.34 -21.89 24.67
CA GLY A 41 -4.01 -22.05 25.26
C GLY A 41 -2.87 -22.33 24.26
N THR A 42 -3.17 -22.49 22.96
CA THR A 42 -2.11 -22.66 21.95
C THR A 42 -1.42 -21.33 21.62
N PRO A 43 -0.11 -21.30 21.34
CA PRO A 43 0.56 -20.06 20.98
C PRO A 43 0.09 -19.55 19.61
N ARG A 44 -0.31 -18.28 19.54
CA ARG A 44 -0.46 -17.48 18.31
C ARG A 44 0.77 -16.60 18.16
N LEU A 45 1.48 -16.83 17.07
CA LEU A 45 2.53 -15.93 16.63
C LEU A 45 1.90 -14.63 16.13
N ALA A 46 2.39 -13.50 16.64
CA ALA A 46 2.00 -12.17 16.21
C ALA A 46 3.24 -11.30 16.03
N TRP A 47 3.26 -10.49 14.98
CA TRP A 47 4.36 -9.58 14.68
C TRP A 47 3.85 -8.15 14.84
N LEU A 48 4.59 -7.32 15.55
CA LEU A 48 4.30 -5.89 15.67
C LEU A 48 5.17 -5.13 14.68
N PRO A 49 4.65 -4.72 13.51
CA PRO A 49 5.47 -4.02 12.54
C PRO A 49 5.91 -2.65 13.04
N ASP A 50 7.06 -2.18 12.57
CA ASP A 50 7.50 -0.79 12.71
C ASP A 50 6.59 0.12 11.85
N LEU A 51 5.51 0.63 12.48
CA LEU A 51 4.51 1.44 11.80
C LEU A 51 5.08 2.76 11.27
N ASP A 52 6.06 3.36 11.94
CA ASP A 52 6.69 4.60 11.47
C ASP A 52 7.47 4.36 10.18
N ARG A 53 8.17 3.23 10.09
CA ARG A 53 8.86 2.82 8.86
C ARG A 53 7.88 2.53 7.74
N ILE A 54 6.77 1.84 8.02
CA ILE A 54 5.73 1.59 7.00
C ILE A 54 5.13 2.91 6.53
N ARG A 55 4.78 3.81 7.46
CA ARG A 55 4.26 5.15 7.15
C ARG A 55 5.16 5.90 6.19
N ARG A 56 6.48 5.95 6.44
CA ARG A 56 7.45 6.59 5.52
C ARG A 56 7.43 5.99 4.12
N VAL A 57 7.32 4.67 4.00
CA VAL A 57 7.26 4.00 2.69
C VAL A 57 5.95 4.32 1.97
N VAL A 58 4.83 4.27 2.69
CA VAL A 58 3.49 4.55 2.16
C VAL A 58 3.40 5.99 1.65
N VAL A 59 3.82 6.97 2.43
CA VAL A 59 3.83 8.39 2.01
C VAL A 59 4.77 8.61 0.83
N LYS A 60 5.98 8.04 0.85
CA LYS A 60 6.92 8.14 -0.27
C LYS A 60 6.33 7.56 -1.56
N ASN A 61 5.68 6.40 -1.49
CA ASN A 61 5.05 5.79 -2.66
C ASN A 61 3.89 6.65 -3.16
N ALA A 62 3.03 7.14 -2.25
CA ALA A 62 1.91 8.00 -2.60
C ALA A 62 2.36 9.29 -3.30
N ARG A 63 3.37 9.99 -2.77
CA ARG A 63 3.99 11.15 -3.42
C ARG A 63 4.53 10.81 -4.82
N GLY A 64 5.18 9.66 -4.96
CA GLY A 64 5.68 9.17 -6.24
C GLY A 64 4.56 8.97 -7.27
N HIS A 65 3.41 8.44 -6.86
CA HIS A 65 2.26 8.23 -7.74
C HIS A 65 1.55 9.53 -8.10
N ALA A 66 1.33 10.43 -7.13
CA ALA A 66 0.79 11.75 -7.39
C ALA A 66 1.66 12.52 -8.39
N PHE A 67 2.99 12.48 -8.20
CA PHE A 67 3.92 13.13 -9.12
C PHE A 67 3.92 12.46 -10.50
N HIS A 68 3.88 11.13 -10.55
CA HIS A 68 3.89 10.42 -11.83
C HIS A 68 2.62 10.67 -12.64
N GLU A 69 1.45 10.56 -12.01
CA GLU A 69 0.16 10.61 -12.70
C GLU A 69 -0.34 12.04 -12.92
N LEU A 70 -0.15 12.94 -11.95
CA LEU A 70 -0.64 14.33 -11.97
C LEU A 70 0.46 15.38 -12.15
N GLY A 71 1.75 15.02 -12.05
CA GLY A 71 2.84 16.01 -12.03
C GLY A 71 2.98 16.77 -10.72
N GLN A 72 2.21 16.41 -9.68
CA GLN A 72 2.15 17.13 -8.42
C GLN A 72 3.02 16.46 -7.33
N PRO A 73 4.03 17.14 -6.76
CA PRO A 73 5.03 16.50 -5.90
C PRO A 73 4.57 16.25 -4.45
N MET A 74 3.47 16.85 -4.01
CA MET A 74 2.90 16.68 -2.66
C MET A 74 3.94 16.84 -1.54
N LEU A 75 4.61 18.00 -1.49
CA LEU A 75 5.75 18.25 -0.59
C LEU A 75 5.36 18.41 0.88
N GLU A 76 4.12 18.77 1.15
CA GLU A 76 3.58 18.93 2.50
C GLU A 76 3.30 17.56 3.15
N GLU A 77 3.16 17.56 4.48
CA GLU A 77 2.75 16.35 5.19
C GLU A 77 1.29 16.02 4.84
N PRO A 78 0.95 14.74 4.67
CA PRO A 78 -0.43 14.34 4.41
C PRO A 78 -1.35 14.65 5.59
N ASP A 79 -2.58 15.03 5.30
CA ASP A 79 -3.62 15.25 6.31
C ASP A 79 -4.05 13.94 6.97
N ASP A 80 -4.24 12.90 6.15
CA ASP A 80 -4.68 11.59 6.60
C ASP A 80 -3.83 10.48 5.95
N ILE A 81 -3.56 9.44 6.74
CA ILE A 81 -2.85 8.24 6.31
C ILE A 81 -3.57 7.02 6.90
N LEU A 82 -4.09 6.16 6.03
CA LEU A 82 -4.64 4.86 6.38
C LEU A 82 -3.63 3.77 6.01
N ILE A 83 -3.36 2.85 6.95
CA ILE A 83 -2.55 1.65 6.73
C ILE A 83 -3.24 0.51 7.45
N VAL A 84 -3.90 -0.37 6.70
CA VAL A 84 -4.73 -1.41 7.30
C VAL A 84 -4.63 -2.73 6.53
N PRO A 85 -4.42 -3.88 7.22
CA PRO A 85 -4.55 -5.18 6.61
C PRO A 85 -5.99 -5.45 6.12
N LEU A 86 -6.14 -6.11 4.98
CA LEU A 86 -7.42 -6.53 4.42
C LEU A 86 -8.20 -7.44 5.40
N GLU A 87 -7.50 -8.20 6.24
CA GLU A 87 -8.13 -9.10 7.21
C GLU A 87 -8.84 -8.39 8.37
N VAL A 88 -8.59 -7.08 8.58
CA VAL A 88 -9.12 -6.35 9.75
C VAL A 88 -10.04 -5.18 9.38
N ILE A 89 -10.16 -4.85 8.10
CA ILE A 89 -11.13 -3.85 7.62
C ILE A 89 -12.51 -4.49 7.52
N ASP A 90 -13.55 -3.76 7.90
CA ASP A 90 -14.93 -4.21 7.74
C ASP A 90 -15.38 -4.11 6.27
N GLU A 91 -16.46 -4.83 5.94
CA GLU A 91 -16.94 -4.97 4.56
C GLU A 91 -17.44 -3.65 3.97
N GLU A 92 -18.12 -2.83 4.76
CA GLU A 92 -18.62 -1.52 4.33
C GLU A 92 -17.46 -0.59 3.99
N ARG A 93 -16.48 -0.48 4.89
CA ARG A 93 -15.30 0.35 4.67
C ARG A 93 -14.43 -0.16 3.53
N LEU A 94 -14.34 -1.48 3.32
CA LEU A 94 -13.65 -2.06 2.18
C LEU A 94 -14.32 -1.70 0.86
N ALA A 95 -15.66 -1.77 0.80
CA ALA A 95 -16.41 -1.41 -0.39
C ALA A 95 -16.21 0.09 -0.75
N GLU A 96 -16.23 0.97 0.25
CA GLU A 96 -15.91 2.39 0.07
C GLU A 96 -14.48 2.59 -0.46
N PHE A 97 -13.50 1.88 0.12
CA PHE A 97 -12.10 1.98 -0.28
C PHE A 97 -11.88 1.53 -1.73
N LEU A 98 -12.52 0.42 -2.13
CA LEU A 98 -12.39 -0.16 -3.48
C LEU A 98 -13.09 0.68 -4.55
N THR A 99 -14.09 1.47 -4.17
CA THR A 99 -14.78 2.38 -5.08
C THR A 99 -13.91 3.58 -5.38
N VAL A 100 -13.38 3.64 -6.61
CA VAL A 100 -12.60 4.77 -7.11
C VAL A 100 -13.51 5.63 -7.98
N ASP A 101 -13.89 6.78 -7.44
CA ASP A 101 -14.57 7.83 -8.20
C ASP A 101 -13.54 8.87 -8.63
N LEU A 102 -13.19 8.88 -9.91
CA LEU A 102 -12.30 9.89 -10.50
C LEU A 102 -13.00 11.25 -10.70
N GLY A 103 -14.27 11.35 -10.32
CA GLY A 103 -15.09 12.53 -10.48
C GLY A 103 -15.47 12.79 -11.94
N SER A 104 -16.10 13.95 -12.16
CA SER A 104 -16.46 14.46 -13.49
C SER A 104 -15.44 15.48 -14.02
N ALA A 105 -14.45 15.85 -13.22
CA ALA A 105 -13.38 16.75 -13.61
C ALA A 105 -12.39 16.01 -14.52
N TRP A 106 -11.97 16.66 -15.59
CA TRP A 106 -10.92 16.13 -16.45
C TRP A 106 -9.56 16.41 -15.80
N PRO A 107 -8.66 15.42 -15.71
CA PRO A 107 -7.29 15.67 -15.27
C PRO A 107 -6.59 16.70 -16.16
N GLU A 108 -5.49 17.29 -15.66
CA GLU A 108 -4.70 18.27 -16.42
C GLU A 108 -4.34 17.76 -17.82
N VAL A 109 -4.45 18.65 -18.82
CA VAL A 109 -4.11 18.34 -20.21
C VAL A 109 -2.64 17.92 -20.32
N GLY A 110 -2.41 16.71 -20.81
CA GLY A 110 -1.08 16.13 -20.96
C GLY A 110 -0.62 15.31 -19.75
N SER A 111 -1.38 15.28 -18.64
CA SER A 111 -1.13 14.38 -17.53
C SER A 111 -1.19 12.90 -17.97
N ARG A 112 -0.49 12.04 -17.23
CA ARG A 112 -0.55 10.59 -17.52
C ARG A 112 -1.91 10.02 -17.16
N LEU A 113 -2.55 10.55 -16.12
CA LEU A 113 -3.91 10.15 -15.77
C LEU A 113 -4.89 10.42 -16.93
N LEU A 114 -4.81 11.58 -17.58
CA LEU A 114 -5.62 11.88 -18.76
C LEU A 114 -5.34 10.90 -19.91
N GLN A 115 -4.06 10.61 -20.18
CA GLN A 115 -3.68 9.64 -21.22
C GLN A 115 -4.26 8.25 -20.93
N ARG A 116 -4.20 7.78 -19.68
CA ARG A 116 -4.78 6.50 -19.27
C ARG A 116 -6.30 6.47 -19.40
N MET A 117 -6.98 7.57 -19.04
CA MET A 117 -8.43 7.65 -19.22
C MET A 117 -8.83 7.60 -20.69
N TYR A 118 -8.00 8.15 -21.59
CA TYR A 118 -8.23 8.10 -23.02
C TYR A 118 -7.88 6.74 -23.65
N GLU A 119 -6.75 6.15 -23.27
CA GLU A 119 -6.24 4.91 -23.86
C GLU A 119 -6.81 3.64 -23.20
N GLY A 120 -7.22 3.71 -21.93
CA GLY A 120 -7.72 2.59 -21.14
C GLY A 120 -6.67 1.53 -20.78
N ILE A 121 -5.38 1.81 -20.99
CA ILE A 121 -4.30 0.83 -20.83
C ILE A 121 -3.90 0.71 -19.35
N ASP A 122 -3.74 -0.54 -18.89
CA ASP A 122 -3.34 -0.92 -17.54
C ASP A 122 -4.25 -0.37 -16.43
N MET A 123 -5.51 -0.05 -16.76
CA MET A 123 -6.49 0.48 -15.82
C MET A 123 -7.76 -0.37 -15.79
N ALA A 124 -8.26 -0.67 -14.59
CA ALA A 124 -9.54 -1.32 -14.37
C ALA A 124 -10.25 -0.60 -13.22
N ASP A 125 -11.48 -0.12 -13.45
CA ASP A 125 -12.31 0.55 -12.45
C ASP A 125 -11.56 1.66 -11.67
N GLY A 126 -10.77 2.47 -12.38
CA GLY A 126 -9.96 3.56 -11.80
C GLY A 126 -8.65 3.12 -11.15
N TRP A 127 -8.40 1.82 -11.01
CA TRP A 127 -7.14 1.28 -10.50
C TRP A 127 -6.13 1.07 -11.60
N ILE A 128 -4.92 1.60 -11.41
CA ILE A 128 -3.75 1.36 -12.24
C ILE A 128 -3.07 0.07 -11.77
N ILE A 129 -2.97 -0.90 -12.68
CA ILE A 129 -2.41 -2.23 -12.41
C ILE A 129 -0.93 -2.22 -12.76
N VAL A 130 -0.06 -2.14 -11.74
CA VAL A 130 1.40 -2.19 -11.94
C VAL A 130 1.87 -3.62 -12.05
N GLN A 131 1.44 -4.47 -11.11
CA GLN A 131 1.72 -5.91 -11.10
C GLN A 131 0.49 -6.64 -10.55
N PRO A 132 -0.22 -7.43 -11.37
CA PRO A 132 -1.40 -8.18 -10.94
C PRO A 132 -1.14 -8.99 -9.66
N GLY A 133 -2.04 -8.89 -8.68
CA GLY A 133 -1.94 -9.57 -7.38
C GLY A 133 -0.80 -9.09 -6.46
N ILE A 134 0.00 -8.09 -6.87
CA ILE A 134 1.15 -7.60 -6.11
C ILE A 134 1.02 -6.12 -5.78
N TYR A 135 0.69 -5.29 -6.77
CA TYR A 135 0.64 -3.85 -6.57
C TYR A 135 -0.32 -3.19 -7.56
N VAL A 136 -1.36 -2.56 -7.01
CA VAL A 136 -2.27 -1.67 -7.73
C VAL A 136 -2.42 -0.38 -6.94
N PHE A 137 -2.69 0.73 -7.64
CA PHE A 137 -2.93 2.02 -7.00
C PHE A 137 -3.94 2.85 -7.78
N ALA A 138 -4.54 3.81 -7.12
CA ALA A 138 -5.43 4.80 -7.73
C ALA A 138 -5.01 6.19 -7.28
N VAL A 139 -5.17 7.19 -8.15
CA VAL A 139 -4.95 8.61 -7.85
C VAL A 139 -6.25 9.34 -8.14
N ILE A 140 -6.78 10.02 -7.13
CA ILE A 140 -8.08 10.69 -7.14
C ILE A 140 -7.82 12.17 -6.89
N GLU A 141 -8.31 13.04 -7.79
CA GLU A 141 -8.18 14.49 -7.73
C GLU A 141 -9.56 15.15 -7.80
N THR A 142 -10.23 15.23 -6.64
CA THR A 142 -11.60 15.78 -6.55
C THR A 142 -11.68 16.96 -5.57
N ASP A 143 -11.18 16.78 -4.35
CA ASP A 143 -11.10 17.79 -3.27
C ASP A 143 -9.75 17.64 -2.57
N GLY A 144 -8.70 17.97 -3.33
CA GLY A 144 -7.33 17.57 -3.03
C GLY A 144 -6.93 16.25 -3.71
N VAL A 145 -5.74 15.75 -3.36
CA VAL A 145 -5.16 14.53 -3.94
C VAL A 145 -5.27 13.40 -2.94
N THR A 146 -5.87 12.28 -3.36
CA THR A 146 -5.86 11.03 -2.60
C THR A 146 -5.20 9.94 -3.42
N VAL A 147 -4.25 9.22 -2.80
CA VAL A 147 -3.63 8.05 -3.39
C VAL A 147 -3.98 6.81 -2.57
N ARG A 148 -4.66 5.86 -3.21
CA ARG A 148 -4.95 4.54 -2.65
C ARG A 148 -4.01 3.51 -3.25
N SER A 149 -3.58 2.53 -2.47
CA SER A 149 -2.84 1.37 -3.01
C SER A 149 -3.14 0.09 -2.27
N ILE A 150 -3.03 -1.02 -2.98
CA ILE A 150 -3.18 -2.38 -2.45
C ILE A 150 -1.89 -3.14 -2.72
N ILE A 151 -1.26 -3.62 -1.65
CA ILE A 151 0.01 -4.34 -1.71
C ILE A 151 -0.23 -5.81 -1.39
N ARG A 152 0.06 -6.67 -2.37
CA ARG A 152 -0.01 -8.14 -2.29
C ARG A 152 -1.35 -8.67 -1.77
N GLU A 153 -2.44 -8.03 -2.16
CA GLU A 153 -3.80 -8.40 -1.75
C GLU A 153 -3.97 -8.49 -0.22
N TYR A 154 -3.13 -7.73 0.50
CA TYR A 154 -3.02 -7.82 1.96
C TYR A 154 -3.05 -6.45 2.62
N LEU A 155 -2.26 -5.48 2.16
CA LEU A 155 -2.16 -4.18 2.82
C LEU A 155 -2.86 -3.11 1.99
N LEU A 156 -3.89 -2.52 2.56
CA LEU A 156 -4.59 -1.35 2.02
C LEU A 156 -3.94 -0.10 2.57
N THR A 157 -3.67 0.87 1.69
CA THR A 157 -3.10 2.16 2.07
C THR A 157 -3.87 3.29 1.43
N GLU A 158 -4.13 4.35 2.17
CA GLU A 158 -4.66 5.63 1.66
C GLU A 158 -3.79 6.76 2.20
N VAL A 159 -3.47 7.73 1.34
CA VAL A 159 -2.80 8.96 1.73
C VAL A 159 -3.51 10.11 1.04
N SER A 160 -3.92 11.12 1.79
CA SER A 160 -4.61 12.28 1.24
C SER A 160 -3.96 13.61 1.63
N TRP A 161 -4.02 14.56 0.70
CA TRP A 161 -3.67 15.97 0.87
C TRP A 161 -4.89 16.80 0.45
N ARG A 162 -5.41 17.65 1.32
CA ARG A 162 -6.58 18.53 1.09
C ARG A 162 -6.18 19.99 0.96
#